data_AF-A0A2V8FK18-F1
#
_entry.id   AF-A0A2V8FK18-F1
#
_cell.length_a   1.000
_cell.length_b   1.000
_cell.length_c   1.000
_cell.angle_alpha   90.00
_cell.angle_beta   90.00
_cell.angle_gamma   90.00
#
_symmetry.space_group_name_H-M   'P 1'
#
loop_
_entity.id
_entity.type
_entity.pdbx_description
1 polymer ?
#
loop_
_entity_poly.entity_id
_entity_poly.type
_entity_poly.pdbx_seq_one_letter_code
_entity_poly.pdbx_strand_id
1 'polypeptide(L)'
;MPRFVPDSRPISAQHAIAEFYREEFLKHHRCLQRQRAYYSESAITDVEAALTKVMGQLEHLSTRDNAPQLVSSLLKKFDVVTGLSAWSDPKQSH
;
A
#
# COMPACT_ATOMS: atom_id res chain seq x y z
N MET A 1 -31.41 8.13 -23.31
CA MET A 1 -30.35 7.11 -23.42
C MET A 1 -29.10 7.65 -22.73
N PRO A 2 -28.74 7.21 -21.52
CA PRO A 2 -27.49 7.67 -20.90
C PRO A 2 -26.34 6.92 -21.58
N ARG A 3 -25.39 7.68 -22.14
CA ARG A 3 -24.16 7.13 -22.72
C ARG A 3 -23.30 6.58 -21.59
N PHE A 4 -22.96 5.29 -21.67
CA PHE A 4 -21.82 4.74 -20.94
C PHE A 4 -20.57 5.46 -21.45
N VAL A 5 -19.99 6.31 -20.62
CA VAL A 5 -18.69 6.91 -20.88
C VAL A 5 -17.66 5.90 -20.40
N PRO A 6 -16.79 5.34 -21.25
CA PRO A 6 -15.68 4.54 -20.76
C PRO A 6 -14.81 5.47 -19.90
N ASP A 7 -14.56 5.08 -18.65
CA ASP A 7 -13.65 5.74 -17.72
C ASP A 7 -12.21 5.57 -18.25
N SER A 8 -11.88 6.27 -19.33
CA SER A 8 -10.52 6.36 -19.84
C SER A 8 -9.75 7.30 -18.92
N ARG A 9 -9.45 6.84 -17.69
CA ARG A 9 -8.55 7.57 -16.78
C ARG A 9 -7.26 7.88 -17.55
N PRO A 10 -6.85 9.15 -17.67
CA PRO A 10 -5.64 9.48 -18.41
C PRO A 10 -4.45 8.74 -17.78
N ILE A 11 -3.57 8.20 -18.62
CA ILE A 11 -2.39 7.40 -18.22
C ILE A 11 -1.57 8.12 -17.14
N SER A 12 -1.51 9.45 -17.20
CA SER A 12 -0.87 10.32 -16.19
C SER A 12 -1.49 10.20 -14.79
N ALA A 13 -2.83 10.14 -14.68
CA ALA A 13 -3.51 9.99 -13.40
C ALA A 13 -3.33 8.57 -12.81
N GLN A 14 -3.28 7.55 -13.66
CA GLN A 14 -3.00 6.17 -13.22
C GLN A 14 -1.56 6.05 -12.67
N HIS A 15 -0.60 6.69 -13.35
CA HIS A 15 0.79 6.74 -12.91
C HIS A 15 0.94 7.49 -11.57
N ALA A 16 0.25 8.62 -11.40
CA ALA A 16 0.25 9.38 -10.14
C ALA A 16 -0.34 8.57 -8.96
N ILE A 17 -1.40 7.79 -9.20
CA ILE A 17 -2.01 6.93 -8.17
C ILE A 17 -1.09 5.76 -7.82
N ALA A 18 -0.46 5.13 -8.82
CA ALA A 18 0.49 4.04 -8.60
C ALA A 18 1.68 4.51 -7.78
N GLU A 19 2.22 5.70 -8.09
CA GLU A 19 3.35 6.27 -7.37
C GLU A 19 2.97 6.63 -5.93
N PHE A 20 1.79 7.23 -5.71
CA PHE A 20 1.28 7.46 -4.35
C PHE A 20 1.27 6.17 -3.53
N TYR A 21 0.69 5.08 -4.06
CA TYR A 21 0.64 3.82 -3.33
C TYR A 21 2.03 3.20 -3.14
N ARG A 22 2.95 3.38 -4.10
CA ARG A 22 4.34 2.91 -3.98
C ARG A 22 5.01 3.57 -2.78
N GLU A 23 4.86 4.89 -2.63
CA GLU A 23 5.39 5.62 -1.48
C GLU A 23 4.80 5.12 -0.16
N GLU A 24 3.49 4.85 -0.11
CA GLU A 24 2.84 4.33 1.10
C GLU A 24 3.41 2.95 1.50
N PHE A 25 3.56 2.01 0.55
CA PHE A 25 4.18 0.71 0.85
C PHE A 25 5.64 0.85 1.29
N LEU A 26 6.39 1.79 0.72
CA LEU A 26 7.76 2.08 1.16
C LEU A 26 7.82 2.60 2.60
N LYS A 27 6.83 3.40 3.04
CA LYS A 27 6.74 3.85 4.44
C LYS A 27 6.52 2.66 5.38
N HIS A 28 5.62 1.73 5.02
CA HIS A 28 5.42 0.49 5.77
C HIS A 28 6.68 -0.36 5.82
N HIS A 29 7.41 -0.51 4.71
CA HIS A 29 8.70 -1.22 4.67
C HIS A 29 9.70 -0.61 5.66
N ARG A 30 9.89 0.72 5.62
CA ARG A 30 10.82 1.42 6.53
C ARG A 30 10.39 1.33 7.99
N CYS A 31 9.09 1.26 8.27
CA CYS A 31 8.58 1.03 9.63
C CYS A 31 8.94 -0.37 10.12
N LEU A 32 8.67 -1.38 9.28
CA LEU A 32 8.97 -2.78 9.57
C LEU A 32 10.46 -3.00 9.84
N GLN A 33 11.34 -2.41 9.03
CA GLN A 33 12.79 -2.47 9.26
C GLN A 33 13.20 -1.86 10.60
N ARG A 34 12.63 -0.71 10.98
CA ARG A 34 12.91 -0.06 12.28
C ARG A 34 12.40 -0.88 13.45
N GLN A 35 11.31 -1.61 13.28
CA GLN A 35 10.68 -2.42 14.31
C GLN A 35 11.13 -3.90 14.27
N ARG A 36 12.11 -4.28 13.44
CA ARG A 36 12.50 -5.68 13.22
C ARG A 36 12.72 -6.48 14.51
N ALA A 37 13.30 -5.85 15.53
CA ALA A 37 13.55 -6.46 16.84
C ALA A 37 12.28 -6.92 17.60
N TYR A 38 11.10 -6.41 17.23
CA TYR A 38 9.81 -6.76 17.85
C TYR A 38 9.08 -7.90 17.14
N TYR A 39 9.60 -8.36 15.99
CA TYR A 39 9.03 -9.46 15.22
C TYR A 39 9.89 -10.70 15.37
N SER A 40 9.27 -11.87 15.24
CA SER A 40 10.02 -13.09 14.95
C SER A 40 10.61 -13.03 13.54
N GLU A 41 11.74 -13.70 13.32
CA GLU A 41 12.41 -13.74 12.01
C GLU A 41 11.48 -14.28 10.90
N SER A 42 10.63 -15.26 11.22
CA SER A 42 9.62 -15.76 10.28
C SER A 42 8.56 -14.70 9.96
N ALA A 43 8.01 -14.02 10.96
CA ALA A 43 6.98 -13.01 10.75
C ALA A 43 7.49 -11.83 9.91
N ILE A 44 8.71 -11.34 10.18
CA ILE A 44 9.25 -10.25 9.38
C ILE A 44 9.56 -10.69 7.95
N THR A 45 10.12 -11.89 7.77
CA THR A 45 10.41 -12.44 6.43
C THR A 45 9.14 -12.59 5.60
N ASP A 46 8.06 -13.11 6.20
CA ASP A 46 6.78 -13.29 5.52
C ASP A 46 6.15 -11.95 5.09
N VAL A 47 6.21 -10.93 5.97
CA VAL A 47 5.66 -9.60 5.69
C VAL A 47 6.52 -8.87 4.64
N GLU A 48 7.85 -8.96 4.72
CA GLU A 48 8.77 -8.39 3.72
C GLU A 48 8.56 -9.04 2.34
N ALA A 49 8.40 -10.35 2.28
CA ALA A 49 8.10 -11.08 1.05
C ALA A 49 6.74 -10.66 0.46
N ALA A 50 5.70 -10.54 1.30
CA ALA A 50 4.39 -10.07 0.87
C ALA A 50 4.44 -8.63 0.34
N LEU A 51 5.15 -7.74 1.02
CA LEU A 51 5.29 -6.35 0.63
C LEU A 51 6.07 -6.22 -0.70
N THR A 52 7.17 -6.96 -0.85
CA THR A 52 7.94 -7.02 -2.10
C THR A 52 7.09 -7.49 -3.27
N LYS A 53 6.28 -8.53 -3.06
CA LYS A 53 5.36 -9.03 -4.07
C LYS A 53 4.33 -7.98 -4.49
N VAL A 54 3.73 -7.27 -3.54
CA VAL A 54 2.74 -6.23 -3.83
C VAL A 54 3.38 -5.07 -4.59
N MET A 55 4.58 -4.61 -4.19
CA MET A 55 5.31 -3.56 -4.90
C MET A 55 5.67 -3.97 -6.34
N GLY A 56 6.09 -5.22 -6.56
CA GLY A 56 6.36 -5.75 -7.89
C GLY A 56 5.12 -5.91 -8.78
N GLN A 57 3.93 -6.03 -8.16
CA GLN A 57 2.66 -6.14 -8.87
C GLN A 57 1.91 -4.80 -8.97
N LEU A 58 2.43 -3.73 -8.37
CA LEU A 58 1.69 -2.49 -8.16
C LEU A 58 1.26 -1.83 -9.47
N GLU A 59 2.12 -1.84 -10.49
CA GLU A 59 1.79 -1.32 -11.82
C GLU A 59 0.65 -2.10 -12.47
N HIS A 60 0.66 -3.43 -12.36
CA HIS A 60 -0.43 -4.28 -12.85
C HIS A 60 -1.70 -4.15 -12.00
N LEU A 61 -1.59 -3.93 -10.70
CA LEU A 61 -2.74 -3.66 -9.85
C LEU A 61 -3.38 -2.32 -10.20
N SER A 62 -2.58 -1.33 -10.62
CA SER A 62 -3.01 0.03 -10.96
C SER A 62 -3.77 0.13 -12.28
N THR A 63 -3.63 -0.86 -13.17
CA THR A 63 -4.38 -0.93 -14.43
C THR A 63 -5.77 -1.55 -14.29
N ARG A 64 -6.13 -2.07 -13.10
CA ARG A 64 -7.46 -2.65 -12.85
C ARG A 64 -8.47 -1.56 -12.51
N ASP A 65 -9.72 -1.74 -12.94
CA ASP A 65 -10.80 -0.78 -12.67
C ASP A 65 -11.01 -0.56 -11.16
N ASN A 66 -10.84 -1.62 -10.37
CA ASN A 66 -10.94 -1.61 -8.91
C ASN A 66 -9.60 -1.42 -8.17
N ALA A 67 -8.57 -0.89 -8.85
CA ALA A 67 -7.26 -0.66 -8.26
C ALA A 67 -7.30 0.11 -6.93
N PRO A 68 -8.01 1.24 -6.81
CA PRO A 68 -8.01 2.01 -5.56
C PRO A 68 -8.56 1.22 -4.38
N GLN A 69 -9.61 0.43 -4.58
CA GLN A 69 -10.23 -0.40 -3.54
C GLN A 69 -9.30 -1.56 -3.14
N LEU A 70 -8.68 -2.23 -4.11
CA LEU A 70 -7.75 -3.33 -3.85
C LEU A 70 -6.50 -2.86 -3.11
N VAL A 71 -5.86 -1.81 -3.62
CA VAL A 71 -4.59 -1.32 -3.07
C VAL A 71 -4.80 -0.67 -1.70
N SER A 72 -5.90 0.07 -1.50
CA SER A 72 -6.26 0.58 -0.17
C SER A 72 -6.57 -0.54 0.84
N SER A 73 -7.23 -1.63 0.42
CA SER A 73 -7.42 -2.79 1.30
C SER A 73 -6.11 -3.48 1.65
N LEU A 74 -5.14 -3.54 0.73
CA LEU A 74 -3.81 -4.08 0.99
C LEU A 74 -3.06 -3.19 1.98
N LEU A 75 -3.05 -1.87 1.79
CA LEU A 75 -2.45 -0.93 2.73
C LEU A 75 -3.01 -1.07 4.14
N LYS A 76 -4.34 -1.17 4.30
CA LYS A 76 -4.98 -1.40 5.61
C LYS A 76 -4.48 -2.69 6.27
N LYS A 77 -4.23 -3.76 5.51
CA LYS A 77 -3.71 -5.02 6.05
C LYS A 77 -2.27 -4.86 6.53
N PHE A 78 -1.42 -4.17 5.77
CA PHE A 78 -0.05 -3.88 6.22
C PHE A 78 -0.03 -2.92 7.40
N ASP A 79 -0.97 -1.99 7.47
CA ASP A 79 -1.10 -1.06 8.59
C ASP A 79 -1.44 -1.78 9.90
N VAL A 80 -2.33 -2.78 9.87
CA VAL A 80 -2.61 -3.63 11.05
C VAL A 80 -1.36 -4.32 11.57
N VAL A 81 -0.46 -4.75 10.67
CA VAL A 81 0.78 -5.43 11.07
C VAL A 81 1.83 -4.43 11.53
N THR A 82 2.05 -3.34 10.79
CA THR A 82 3.16 -2.40 11.02
C THR A 82 2.82 -1.26 11.99
N GLY A 83 1.55 -1.05 12.32
CA GLY A 83 1.08 0.03 13.17
C GLY A 83 1.49 1.43 12.68
N LEU A 84 1.79 1.60 11.38
CA LEU A 84 2.37 2.82 10.85
C LEU A 84 1.43 4.01 11.06
N SER A 85 0.12 3.85 10.83
CA SER A 85 -0.87 4.90 11.05
C SER A 85 -0.88 5.38 12.50
N ALA A 86 -0.87 4.47 13.47
CA ALA A 86 -0.80 4.79 14.90
C ALA A 86 0.51 5.48 15.32
N TRP A 87 1.61 5.18 14.62
CA TRP A 87 2.91 5.84 14.83
C TRP A 87 3.04 7.19 14.11
N SER A 88 2.24 7.41 13.06
CA SER A 88 2.28 8.61 12.23
C SER A 88 1.27 9.67 12.68
N ASP A 89 0.31 9.31 13.52
CA ASP A 89 -0.70 10.22 14.07
C ASP A 89 -0.15 10.91 15.33
N PRO A 90 0.24 12.21 15.27
CA PRO A 90 0.74 12.93 16.44
C PRO A 90 -0.34 13.17 17.51
N LYS A 91 -1.59 12.76 17.27
CA LYS A 91 -2.71 12.91 18.20
C LYS A 91 -2.94 11.72 19.14
N GLN A 92 -2.14 10.64 19.04
CA GLN A 92 -2.22 9.52 19.99
C GLN A 92 -1.16 9.58 21.10
N SER A 93 -0.35 10.63 21.17
CA SER A 93 0.42 10.95 22.37
C SER A 93 -0.39 11.85 23.32
N HIS A 94 -0.82 11.25 24.43
CA HIS A 94 -1.44 11.81 25.65
C HIS A 94 -2.94 12.09 25.67
#